data_AF-A0A0A1UEZ8-F1
#
_entry.id   AF-A0A0A1UEZ8-F1
#
_cell.length_a   1.000
_cell.length_b   1.000
_cell.length_c   1.000
_cell.angle_alpha   90.00
_cell.angle_beta   90.00
_cell.angle_gamma   90.00
#
_symmetry.space_group_name_H-M   'P 1'
#
loop_
_entity.id
_entity.type
_entity.pdbx_description
1 polymer ?
#
loop_
_entity_poly.entity_id
_entity_poly.type
_entity_poly.pdbx_seq_one_letter_code
_entity_poly.pdbx_strand_id
1 'polypeptide(L)'
;MQRLPLLVLCITLALSAVCKDGEYTDVDSTCKACPEHCSSCLDSKLCQRCAPGYEFQVKDSTFVCAKCTDDCVYCSAGVCSVCRDSYVVKDGKCNEVVDNSKLVIGILGGIVAIVVIVIGVDILVSFIMKKVKKDKDGDSK
;
A
#
# COMPACT_ATOMS: atom_id res chain seq x y z
N MET A 1 16.91 35.34 -37.31
CA MET A 1 17.18 34.26 -36.34
C MET A 1 15.85 33.84 -35.74
N GLN A 2 15.14 32.93 -36.41
CA GLN A 2 13.78 32.52 -36.03
C GLN A 2 13.82 31.79 -34.69
N ARG A 3 13.08 32.31 -33.72
CA ARG A 3 12.69 31.58 -32.51
C ARG A 3 11.82 30.42 -32.96
N LEU A 4 12.46 29.27 -33.10
CA LEU A 4 11.82 27.98 -33.35
C LEU A 4 10.87 27.70 -32.17
N PRO A 5 9.54 27.65 -32.38
CA PRO A 5 8.64 27.52 -31.25
C PRO A 5 8.74 26.09 -30.71
N LEU A 6 8.86 25.95 -29.38
CA LEU A 6 8.80 24.68 -28.65
C LEU A 6 7.62 23.77 -29.12
N LEU A 7 6.58 24.37 -29.70
CA LEU A 7 5.43 23.69 -30.30
C LEU A 7 5.81 22.71 -31.44
N VAL A 8 6.87 22.97 -32.20
CA VAL A 8 7.27 22.14 -33.35
C VAL A 8 7.94 20.83 -32.92
N LEU A 9 8.52 20.78 -31.70
CA LEU A 9 9.03 19.51 -31.14
C LEU A 9 7.87 18.55 -30.77
N CYS A 10 6.72 19.10 -30.36
CA CYS A 10 5.56 18.28 -29.99
C CYS A 10 4.81 17.71 -31.20
N ILE A 11 4.78 18.42 -32.33
CA ILE A 11 4.02 17.97 -33.52
C ILE A 11 4.74 16.81 -34.23
N THR A 12 6.07 16.73 -34.16
CA THR A 12 6.82 15.57 -34.67
C THR A 12 6.74 14.32 -33.76
N LEU A 13 6.34 14.48 -32.50
CA LEU A 13 6.14 13.34 -31.57
C LEU A 13 4.77 12.65 -31.76
N ALA A 14 3.89 13.21 -32.59
CA ALA A 14 2.53 12.70 -32.81
C ALA A 14 2.39 11.68 -33.96
N LEU A 15 3.49 11.14 -34.50
CA LEU A 15 3.46 10.10 -35.55
C LEU A 15 4.00 8.73 -35.12
N SER A 16 4.46 8.56 -33.88
CA SER A 16 4.69 7.21 -33.34
C SER A 16 3.42 6.77 -32.63
N ALA A 17 2.73 5.75 -33.14
CA ALA A 17 1.66 5.07 -32.43
C ALA A 17 2.24 4.38 -31.19
N VAL A 18 2.36 5.12 -30.08
CA VAL A 18 2.81 4.58 -28.79
C VAL A 18 1.62 3.87 -28.15
N CYS A 19 1.71 2.55 -28.06
CA CYS A 19 0.72 1.74 -27.35
C CYS A 19 0.82 1.95 -25.83
N LYS A 20 -0.25 1.61 -25.11
CA LYS A 20 -0.28 1.75 -23.64
C LYS A 20 0.64 0.71 -22.99
N ASP A 21 0.94 0.90 -21.70
CA ASP A 21 1.62 -0.14 -20.91
C ASP A 21 0.85 -1.46 -21.01
N GLY A 22 1.57 -2.56 -21.17
CA GLY A 22 1.01 -3.89 -21.42
C GLY A 22 0.59 -4.15 -22.88
N GLU A 23 0.89 -3.24 -23.82
CA GLU A 23 0.65 -3.42 -25.26
C GLU A 23 1.92 -3.14 -26.09
N TYR A 24 1.98 -3.69 -27.30
CA TYR A 24 3.01 -3.42 -28.30
C TYR A 24 2.39 -3.10 -29.66
N THR A 25 3.11 -2.37 -30.49
CA THR A 25 2.72 -2.08 -31.87
C THR A 25 3.07 -3.27 -32.75
N ASP A 26 2.05 -3.92 -33.31
CA ASP A 26 2.20 -5.01 -34.25
C ASP A 26 2.53 -4.51 -35.68
N VAL A 27 2.87 -5.42 -36.59
CA VAL A 27 3.26 -5.11 -37.98
C VAL A 27 2.18 -4.31 -38.71
N ASP A 28 0.91 -4.55 -38.38
CA ASP A 28 -0.24 -3.83 -38.95
C ASP A 28 -0.45 -2.42 -38.35
N SER A 29 0.50 -1.91 -37.57
CA SER A 29 0.38 -0.64 -36.81
C SER A 29 -0.78 -0.63 -35.80
N THR A 30 -1.19 -1.81 -35.33
CA THR A 30 -2.23 -1.98 -34.31
C THR A 30 -1.60 -2.29 -32.95
N CYS A 31 -2.23 -1.85 -31.86
CA CYS A 31 -1.79 -2.21 -30.52
C CYS A 31 -2.34 -3.58 -30.13
N LYS A 32 -1.45 -4.50 -29.79
CA LYS A 32 -1.78 -5.85 -29.30
C LYS A 32 -1.28 -6.02 -27.87
N ALA A 33 -2.00 -6.82 -27.10
CA ALA A 33 -1.63 -7.11 -25.71
C ALA A 33 -0.30 -7.89 -25.64
N CYS A 34 0.48 -7.56 -24.62
CA CYS A 34 1.69 -8.28 -24.28
C CYS A 34 1.40 -9.70 -23.75
N PRO A 35 2.42 -10.57 -23.73
CA PRO A 35 2.35 -11.86 -23.05
C PRO A 35 1.88 -11.73 -21.60
N GLU A 36 1.33 -12.82 -21.05
CA GLU A 36 0.85 -12.81 -19.66
C GLU A 36 1.91 -12.32 -18.67
N HIS A 37 1.46 -11.51 -17.72
CA HIS A 37 2.29 -10.94 -16.64
C HIS A 37 3.45 -10.06 -17.11
N CYS A 38 3.40 -9.59 -18.36
CA CYS A 38 4.36 -8.65 -18.91
C CYS A 38 3.80 -7.21 -18.86
N SER A 39 4.55 -6.27 -18.29
CA SER A 39 4.19 -4.84 -18.28
C SER A 39 4.66 -4.10 -19.53
N SER A 40 5.68 -4.60 -20.23
CA SER A 40 6.12 -4.07 -21.52
C SER A 40 6.82 -5.15 -22.35
N CYS A 41 6.47 -5.28 -23.62
CA CYS A 41 7.00 -6.28 -24.54
C CYS A 41 7.37 -5.66 -25.91
N LEU A 42 8.25 -6.34 -26.65
CA LEU A 42 8.58 -5.97 -28.03
C LEU A 42 7.58 -6.58 -29.03
N ASP A 43 7.13 -7.80 -28.74
CA ASP A 43 6.17 -8.56 -29.52
C ASP A 43 5.39 -9.56 -28.64
N SER A 44 4.56 -10.40 -29.26
CA SER A 44 3.77 -11.43 -28.58
C SER A 44 4.56 -12.54 -27.88
N LYS A 45 5.90 -12.54 -27.94
CA LYS A 45 6.80 -13.54 -27.34
C LYS A 45 7.88 -12.93 -26.46
N LEU A 46 8.35 -11.72 -26.79
CA LEU A 46 9.49 -11.10 -26.14
C LEU A 46 9.03 -10.06 -25.11
N CYS A 47 8.96 -10.49 -23.84
CA CYS A 47 8.73 -9.59 -22.73
C CYS A 47 10.02 -8.82 -22.37
N GLN A 48 9.93 -7.50 -22.23
CA GLN A 48 11.05 -6.65 -21.80
C GLN A 48 11.01 -6.38 -20.29
N ARG A 49 9.81 -6.28 -19.71
CA ARG A 49 9.63 -6.04 -18.28
C ARG A 49 8.42 -6.81 -17.78
N CYS A 50 8.60 -7.55 -16.68
CA CYS A 50 7.51 -8.23 -16.01
C CYS A 50 6.66 -7.24 -15.18
N ALA A 51 5.40 -7.60 -14.93
CA ALA A 51 4.53 -6.86 -14.02
C ALA A 51 5.04 -7.00 -12.57
N PRO A 52 4.70 -6.07 -11.66
CA PRO A 52 5.00 -6.22 -10.25
C PRO A 52 4.49 -7.57 -9.70
N GLY A 53 5.32 -8.23 -8.88
CA GLY A 53 5.08 -9.58 -8.38
C GLY A 53 5.55 -10.70 -9.32
N TYR A 54 6.22 -10.37 -10.42
CA TYR A 54 6.80 -11.33 -11.36
C TYR A 54 8.27 -10.98 -11.67
N GLU A 55 9.09 -12.01 -11.87
CA GLU A 55 10.48 -11.89 -12.30
C GLU A 55 10.71 -12.51 -13.67
N PHE A 56 11.76 -12.04 -14.32
CA PHE A 56 12.19 -12.53 -15.61
C PHE A 56 12.85 -13.91 -15.48
N GLN A 57 12.35 -14.89 -16.20
CA GLN A 57 12.97 -16.21 -16.31
C GLN A 57 13.09 -16.67 -17.75
N VAL A 58 14.18 -17.39 -18.03
CA VAL A 58 14.39 -18.03 -19.33
C VAL A 58 14.02 -19.50 -19.18
N LYS A 59 12.97 -19.92 -19.88
CA LYS A 59 12.52 -21.31 -19.92
C LYS A 59 12.49 -21.78 -21.38
N ASP A 60 13.20 -22.85 -21.70
CA ASP A 60 13.24 -23.43 -23.05
C ASP A 60 13.56 -22.41 -24.17
N SER A 61 14.50 -21.49 -23.90
CA SER A 61 14.86 -20.37 -24.80
C SER A 61 13.74 -19.34 -25.05
N THR A 62 12.70 -19.35 -24.24
CA THR A 62 11.63 -18.34 -24.24
C THR A 62 11.70 -17.49 -22.98
N PHE A 63 11.29 -16.23 -23.11
CA PHE A 63 11.24 -15.28 -22.02
C PHE A 63 9.86 -15.32 -21.37
N VAL A 64 9.82 -15.72 -20.10
CA VAL A 64 8.59 -15.85 -19.33
C VAL A 64 8.69 -15.04 -18.05
N CYS A 65 7.55 -14.50 -17.61
CA CYS A 65 7.44 -13.83 -16.32
C CYS A 65 6.92 -14.83 -15.30
N ALA A 66 7.79 -15.27 -14.39
CA ALA A 66 7.45 -16.20 -13.32
C ALA A 66 7.01 -15.43 -12.08
N LYS A 67 5.99 -15.92 -11.37
CA LYS A 67 5.50 -15.28 -10.14
C LYS A 67 6.61 -15.30 -9.07
N CYS A 68 6.78 -14.18 -8.38
CA CYS A 68 7.61 -14.10 -7.18
C CYS A 68 7.03 -14.94 -6.04
N THR A 69 7.83 -15.13 -4.98
CA THR A 69 7.34 -15.66 -3.70
C THR A 69 6.18 -14.83 -3.16
N ASP A 70 5.35 -15.42 -2.31
CA ASP A 70 4.18 -14.72 -1.77
C ASP A 70 4.54 -13.41 -1.06
N ASP A 71 3.64 -12.44 -1.20
CA ASP A 71 3.73 -11.08 -0.66
C ASP A 71 4.95 -10.25 -1.15
N CYS A 72 5.64 -10.71 -2.20
CA CYS A 72 6.74 -10.01 -2.83
C CYS A 72 6.31 -9.20 -4.06
N VAL A 73 6.79 -7.96 -4.17
CA VAL A 73 6.58 -7.05 -5.31
C VAL A 73 7.73 -7.12 -6.32
N TYR A 74 8.98 -7.21 -5.84
CA TYR A 74 10.15 -7.34 -6.70
C TYR A 74 11.07 -8.44 -6.19
N CYS A 75 11.30 -9.47 -7.01
CA CYS A 75 12.20 -10.57 -6.71
C CYS A 75 13.25 -10.78 -7.81
N SER A 76 14.36 -11.44 -7.45
CA SER A 76 15.38 -11.89 -8.38
C SER A 76 15.94 -13.24 -7.92
N ALA A 77 15.93 -14.22 -8.82
CA ALA A 77 16.32 -15.60 -8.53
C ALA A 77 15.59 -16.19 -7.31
N GLY A 78 14.30 -15.83 -7.16
CA GLY A 78 13.46 -16.24 -6.03
C GLY A 78 13.74 -15.51 -4.71
N VAL A 79 14.65 -14.53 -4.67
CA VAL A 79 14.92 -13.69 -3.50
C VAL A 79 14.12 -12.39 -3.59
N CYS A 80 13.32 -12.10 -2.58
CA CYS A 80 12.54 -10.87 -2.52
C CYS A 80 13.34 -9.66 -2.05
N SER A 81 13.19 -8.54 -2.76
CA SER A 81 13.82 -7.25 -2.45
C SER A 81 12.83 -6.20 -1.93
N VAL A 82 11.55 -6.31 -2.31
CA VAL A 82 10.49 -5.41 -1.87
C VAL A 82 9.22 -6.21 -1.63
N CYS A 83 8.65 -6.06 -0.44
CA CYS A 83 7.40 -6.71 -0.05
C CYS A 83 6.19 -5.79 -0.25
N ARG A 84 4.99 -6.37 -0.28
CA ARG A 84 3.73 -5.62 -0.20
C ARG A 84 3.62 -4.93 1.16
N ASP A 85 2.74 -3.93 1.26
CA ASP A 85 2.41 -3.27 2.51
C ASP A 85 2.10 -4.27 3.63
N SER A 86 2.57 -3.97 4.85
CA SER A 86 2.47 -4.82 6.06
C SER A 86 3.42 -6.02 6.09
N TYR A 87 4.36 -6.15 5.15
CA TYR A 87 5.39 -7.18 5.14
C TYR A 87 6.80 -6.57 5.09
N VAL A 88 7.77 -7.28 5.64
CA VAL A 88 9.20 -6.89 5.62
C VAL A 88 10.07 -8.02 5.08
N VAL A 89 11.16 -7.65 4.40
CA VAL A 89 12.13 -8.62 3.89
C VAL A 89 12.94 -9.18 5.06
N LYS A 90 12.89 -10.50 5.25
CA LYS A 90 13.74 -11.29 6.16
C LYS A 90 14.22 -12.54 5.43
N ASP A 91 15.53 -12.74 5.39
CA ASP A 91 16.17 -13.89 4.71
C ASP A 91 15.71 -14.07 3.25
N GLY A 92 15.53 -12.94 2.54
CA GLY A 92 15.07 -12.95 1.16
C GLY A 92 13.60 -13.30 0.96
N LYS A 93 12.80 -13.34 2.03
CA LYS A 93 11.35 -13.61 2.00
C LYS A 93 10.56 -12.50 2.67
N CYS A 94 9.28 -12.41 2.36
CA CYS A 94 8.38 -11.46 2.99
C CYS A 94 7.70 -12.08 4.20
N ASN A 95 7.91 -11.47 5.36
CA ASN A 95 7.27 -11.87 6.61
C ASN A 95 6.34 -10.74 7.09
N GLU A 96 5.15 -11.11 7.54
CA GLU A 96 4.16 -10.17 8.06
C GLU A 96 4.72 -9.40 9.25
N VAL A 97 4.50 -8.08 9.27
CA VAL A 97 4.78 -7.24 10.42
C VAL A 97 3.61 -7.36 11.38
N VAL A 98 3.82 -8.05 12.50
CA VAL A 98 2.83 -8.08 13.57
C VAL A 98 2.90 -6.74 14.31
N ASP A 99 2.08 -5.77 13.88
CA ASP A 99 1.96 -4.46 14.52
C ASP A 99 1.20 -4.54 15.86
N ASN A 100 1.95 -4.84 16.92
CA ASN A 100 1.44 -4.84 18.29
C ASN A 100 1.03 -3.43 18.79
N SER A 101 1.34 -2.37 18.03
CA SER A 101 1.02 -0.99 18.39
C SER A 101 -0.48 -0.76 18.56
N LYS A 102 -1.33 -1.42 17.76
CA LYS A 102 -2.80 -1.27 17.89
C LYS A 102 -3.32 -1.85 19.21
N LEU A 103 -2.73 -2.95 19.68
CA LEU A 103 -3.06 -3.56 20.97
C LEU A 103 -2.63 -2.64 22.13
N VAL A 104 -1.43 -2.08 22.07
CA VAL A 104 -0.90 -1.17 23.11
C VAL A 104 -1.74 0.10 23.23
N ILE A 105 -2.12 0.71 22.09
CA ILE A 105 -2.97 1.92 22.07
C ILE A 105 -4.36 1.61 22.63
N GLY A 106 -4.94 0.45 22.31
CA GLY A 106 -6.22 0.01 22.86
C GLY A 106 -6.19 -0.16 24.38
N ILE A 107 -5.13 -0.77 24.92
CA ILE A 107 -4.95 -0.94 26.37
C ILE A 107 -4.79 0.42 27.06
N LEU A 108 -3.92 1.30 26.56
CA LEU A 108 -3.73 2.64 27.15
C LEU A 108 -5.02 3.47 27.11
N GLY A 109 -5.71 3.49 25.97
CA GLY A 109 -6.96 4.23 25.80
C GLY A 109 -8.05 3.74 26.76
N GLY A 110 -8.18 2.43 26.92
CA GLY A 110 -9.11 1.82 27.86
C GLY A 110 -8.81 2.19 29.32
N ILE A 111 -7.55 2.10 29.74
CA ILE A 111 -7.14 2.46 31.11
C ILE A 111 -7.46 3.93 31.41
N VAL A 112 -7.12 4.85 30.50
CA VAL A 112 -7.37 6.29 30.67
C VAL A 112 -8.88 6.57 30.80
N ALA A 113 -9.70 5.93 29.97
CA ALA A 113 -11.16 6.08 30.05
C ALA A 113 -11.72 5.60 31.39
N ILE A 114 -11.27 4.44 31.88
CA ILE A 114 -11.69 3.89 33.18
C ILE A 114 -11.32 4.84 34.32
N VAL A 115 -10.08 5.36 34.33
CA VAL A 115 -9.61 6.29 35.36
C VAL A 115 -10.46 7.56 35.38
N VAL A 116 -10.78 8.13 34.22
CA VAL A 116 -11.66 9.31 34.12
C VAL A 116 -13.06 9.02 34.64
N ILE A 117 -13.62 7.84 34.36
CA ILE A 117 -14.94 7.44 34.85
C ILE A 117 -14.92 7.30 36.38
N VAL A 118 -13.91 6.63 36.94
CA VAL A 118 -13.79 6.44 38.39
C VAL A 118 -13.68 7.79 39.09
N ILE A 119 -12.78 8.66 38.63
CA ILE A 119 -12.63 10.02 39.17
C ILE A 119 -13.95 10.80 39.05
N GLY A 120 -14.64 10.69 37.91
CA GLY A 120 -15.94 11.34 37.70
C GLY A 120 -17.02 10.85 38.68
N VAL A 121 -17.08 9.54 38.93
CA VAL A 121 -17.99 8.93 39.90
C VAL A 121 -17.65 9.38 41.33
N ASP A 122 -16.38 9.39 41.71
CA ASP A 122 -15.94 9.83 43.03
C ASP A 122 -16.30 11.30 43.31
N ILE A 123 -16.12 12.18 42.31
CA ILE A 123 -16.52 13.59 42.40
C ILE A 123 -18.04 13.71 42.52
N LEU A 124 -18.80 12.95 41.74
CA LEU A 124 -20.27 12.96 41.77
C LEU A 124 -20.81 12.49 43.12
N VAL A 125 -20.29 11.39 43.66
CA VAL A 125 -20.66 10.86 44.98
C VAL A 125 -20.33 11.87 46.08
N SER A 126 -19.14 12.49 46.01
CA SER A 126 -18.73 13.53 46.95
C SER A 126 -19.68 14.74 46.94
N PHE A 127 -20.21 15.12 45.77
CA PHE A 127 -21.19 16.19 45.64
C PHE A 127 -22.55 15.82 46.26
N ILE A 128 -23.03 14.58 46.03
CA ILE A 128 -24.28 14.08 46.60
C ILE A 128 -24.20 14.02 48.13
N MET A 129 -23.12 13.47 48.69
CA MET A 129 -22.93 13.38 50.14
C MET A 129 -22.85 14.76 50.82
N LYS A 130 -22.25 15.76 50.16
CA LYS A 130 -22.26 17.15 50.63
C LYS A 130 -23.66 17.76 50.63
N LYS A 131 -24.50 17.43 49.65
CA LYS A 131 -25.89 17.91 49.57
C LYS A 131 -26.78 17.27 50.66
N VAL A 132 -26.69 15.96 50.84
CA VAL A 132 -27.45 15.22 51.88
C VAL A 132 -27.15 15.73 53.30
N LYS A 133 -25.90 16.15 53.58
CA LYS A 133 -25.56 16.76 54.87
C LYS A 133 -26.24 18.12 55.08
N LYS A 134 -26.40 18.95 54.04
CA LYS A 134 -27.08 20.25 54.16
C LYS A 134 -28.58 20.11 54.43
N ASP A 135 -29.24 19.10 53.84
CA ASP A 135 -30.67 18.90 54.03
C ASP A 135 -31.00 18.38 55.45
N LYS A 136 -30.07 17.64 56.10
CA LYS A 136 -30.26 17.17 57.48
C LYS A 136 -30.12 18.26 58.55
N ASP A 137 -29.40 19.35 58.29
CA ASP A 137 -29.26 20.49 59.21
C ASP A 137 -30.41 21.52 59.09
N GLY A 138 -31.30 21.37 58.10
CA GLY A 138 -32.41 22.29 57.82
C GLY A 138 -33.74 21.97 58.52
N ASP A 139 -33.89 20.78 59.12
CA ASP A 139 -35.15 20.32 59.76
C ASP A 139 -35.14 20.49 61.30
N SER A 140 -34.08 21.07 61.86
CA SER A 140 -34.01 21.42 63.29
C SER A 140 -34.09 22.95 63.47
N LYS A 141 -35.23 23.54 63.12
CA LYS A 141 -35.62 24.86 63.64
C LYS A 141 -37.12 25.10 63.57
#